data_AF-A0AAE1U3T5-F1
#
_entry.id   AF-A0AAE1U3T5-F1
#
_cell.length_a   1.000
_cell.length_b   1.000
_cell.length_c   1.000
_cell.angle_alpha   90.00
_cell.angle_beta   90.00
_cell.angle_gamma   90.00
#
_symmetry.space_group_name_H-M   'P 1'
#
loop_
_entity.id
_entity.type
_entity.pdbx_description
1 polymer ?
#
loop_
_entity_poly.entity_id
_entity_poly.type
_entity_poly.pdbx_seq_one_letter_code
_entity_poly.pdbx_strand_id
1 'polypeptide(L)' 'MPPKPCLVSVGDSWLTAGRYMLGIDGVIVCDDIPTLLLGLGKLFAAYYNFNISYPLEVTGLLEFIQRCFVGINPDRG' A
#
# COMPACT_ATOMS: atom_id res chain seq x y z
N MET A 1 11.06 7.25 -7.95
CA MET A 1 9.95 6.80 -7.09
C MET A 1 9.50 7.95 -6.20
N PRO A 2 8.22 8.01 -5.79
CA PRO A 2 7.75 8.99 -4.81
C PRO A 2 8.52 8.88 -3.48
N PRO A 3 8.63 9.98 -2.72
CA PRO A 3 9.21 9.94 -1.37
C PRO A 3 8.29 9.19 -0.39
N LYS A 4 6.96 9.30 -0.57
CA LYS A 4 5.99 8.58 0.27
C LYS A 4 5.95 7.08 -0.08
N PRO A 5 5.56 6.22 0.88
CA PRO A 5 5.33 4.81 0.61
C PRO A 5 4.46 4.61 -0.63
N CYS A 6 4.90 3.75 -1.55
CA CYS A 6 4.16 3.44 -2.76
C CYS A 6 4.24 1.95 -3.10
N LEU A 7 3.16 1.44 -3.69
CA LEU A 7 3.13 0.09 -4.23
C LEU A 7 3.40 0.15 -5.73
N VAL A 8 4.33 -0.67 -6.20
CA VAL A 8 4.71 -0.77 -7.62
C VAL A 8 4.30 -2.14 -8.13
N SER A 9 3.52 -2.18 -9.20
CA SER A 9 3.14 -3.42 -9.88
C SER A 9 4.16 -3.78 -10.94
N VAL A 10 4.52 -5.06 -11.04
CA VAL A 10 5.36 -5.59 -12.11
C VAL A 10 4.46 -6.25 -13.14
N GLY A 11 4.10 -5.50 -14.19
CA GLY A 11 3.22 -5.95 -15.27
C GLY A 11 2.40 -4.80 -15.87
N ASP A 12 1.52 -5.13 -16.81
CA ASP A 12 0.75 -4.13 -17.57
C ASP A 12 -0.43 -3.52 -16.79
N SER A 13 -0.87 -4.18 -15.73
CA SER A 13 -2.00 -3.73 -14.90
C SER A 13 -1.72 -3.96 -13.43
N TRP A 14 -2.02 -2.97 -12.61
CA TRP A 14 -1.86 -3.04 -11.16
C TRP A 14 -2.82 -4.04 -10.50
N LEU A 15 -3.92 -4.42 -11.16
CA LEU A 15 -4.88 -5.40 -10.61
C LEU A 15 -4.49 -6.85 -10.88
N THR A 16 -3.83 -7.10 -12.01
CA THR A 16 -3.51 -8.45 -12.50
C THR A 16 -2.00 -8.71 -12.53
N ALA A 17 -1.20 -7.85 -11.91
CA ALA A 17 0.24 -8.04 -11.82
C ALA A 17 0.55 -9.29 -10.98
N GLY A 18 1.48 -10.12 -11.48
CA GLY A 18 1.92 -11.33 -10.78
C GLY A 18 2.88 -11.04 -9.62
N ARG A 19 3.37 -9.80 -9.50
CA ARG A 19 4.32 -9.38 -8.46
C ARG A 19 4.18 -7.89 -8.18
N TYR A 20 4.37 -7.54 -6.92
CA TYR A 20 4.37 -6.16 -6.43
C TYR A 20 5.65 -5.89 -5.65
N MET A 21 6.00 -4.61 -5.55
CA MET A 21 7.12 -4.11 -4.78
C MET A 21 6.66 -2.93 -3.91
N LEU A 22 7.26 -2.78 -2.73
CA LEU A 22 7.07 -1.62 -1.86
C LEU A 22 8.28 -0.68 -2.00
N GLY A 23 8.01 0.56 -2.39
CA GLY A 23 8.98 1.65 -2.39
C GLY A 23 8.75 2.60 -1.21
N ILE A 24 9.82 3.05 -0.57
CA ILE A 24 9.80 4.07 0.50
C ILE A 24 10.99 5.00 0.28
N ASP A 25 10.78 6.31 0.36
CA ASP A 25 11.84 7.33 0.16
C ASP A 25 12.65 7.12 -1.13
N GLY A 26 11.98 6.71 -2.20
CA GLY A 26 12.62 6.48 -3.49
C GLY A 26 13.33 5.14 -3.64
N VAL A 27 13.35 4.28 -2.63
CA VAL A 27 14.07 2.99 -2.60
C VAL A 27 13.12 1.82 -2.50
N ILE A 28 13.37 0.74 -3.26
CA ILE A 28 12.66 -0.53 -3.10
C ILE A 28 13.13 -1.21 -1.81
N VAL A 29 12.21 -1.36 -0.85
CA VAL A 29 12.48 -2.00 0.45
C VAL A 29 11.96 -3.43 0.51
N CYS A 30 11.04 -3.81 -0.39
CA CYS A 30 10.53 -5.16 -0.52
C CYS A 30 10.15 -5.38 -1.98
N ASP A 31 10.81 -6.29 -2.66
CA ASP A 31 10.68 -6.48 -4.12
C ASP A 31 9.86 -7.72 -4.49
N ASP A 32 9.52 -8.60 -3.54
CA ASP A 32 8.79 -9.85 -3.78
C ASP A 32 7.49 -9.96 -3.01
N ILE A 33 6.46 -9.23 -3.47
CA ILE A 33 5.12 -9.30 -2.89
C ILE A 33 4.20 -10.01 -3.89
N PRO A 34 3.69 -11.22 -3.58
CA PRO A 34 3.03 -12.07 -4.58
C PRO A 34 1.58 -11.69 -4.88
N THR A 35 0.94 -10.86 -4.05
CA THR A 35 -0.46 -10.47 -4.25
C THR A 35 -0.71 -9.00 -3.94
N LEU A 36 -1.69 -8.41 -4.61
CA LEU A 36 -2.12 -7.04 -4.37
C LEU A 36 -2.54 -6.81 -2.90
N LEU A 37 -3.27 -7.77 -2.32
CA LEU A 37 -3.78 -7.66 -0.95
C LEU A 37 -2.64 -7.56 0.06
N LEU A 38 -1.59 -8.39 -0.09
CA LEU A 38 -0.38 -8.31 0.74
C LEU A 38 0.38 -7.00 0.49
N GLY A 39 0.40 -6.53 -0.75
CA GLY A 39 0.97 -5.23 -1.12
C GLY A 39 0.29 -4.07 -0.41
N LEU A 40 -1.05 -4.02 -0.44
CA LEU A 40 -1.84 -3.02 0.25
C LEU A 40 -1.63 -3.08 1.77
N GLY A 41 -1.61 -4.28 2.36
CA GLY A 41 -1.29 -4.44 3.78
C GLY A 41 0.07 -3.87 4.16
N LYS A 42 1.11 -4.16 3.37
CA LYS A 42 2.47 -3.61 3.55
C LYS A 42 2.51 -2.09 3.34
N LEU A 43 1.76 -1.57 2.38
CA LEU A 43 1.65 -0.13 2.12
C LEU A 43 1.03 0.60 3.33
N PHE A 44 -0.11 0.13 3.83
CA PHE A 44 -0.77 0.70 5.01
C PHE A 44 0.09 0.58 6.27
N ALA A 45 0.77 -0.56 6.46
CA ALA A 45 1.73 -0.73 7.54
C ALA A 45 2.89 0.27 7.45
N ALA A 46 3.38 0.60 6.25
CA ALA A 46 4.41 1.62 6.07
C ALA A 46 3.90 3.01 6.49
N TYR A 47 2.73 3.44 6.00
CA TYR A 47 2.15 4.72 6.41
C TYR A 47 1.97 4.82 7.94
N TYR A 48 1.50 3.74 8.57
CA TYR A 48 1.37 3.68 10.03
C TYR A 48 2.72 3.73 10.75
N ASN A 49 3.66 2.84 10.42
CA ASN A 49 4.95 2.71 11.12
C ASN A 49 5.84 3.95 10.97
N PHE A 50 5.79 4.61 9.81
CA PHE A 50 6.55 5.83 9.57
C PHE A 50 5.81 7.11 10.00
N ASN A 51 4.59 6.97 10.57
CA ASN A 51 3.74 8.09 10.97
C ASN A 51 3.53 9.11 9.84
N ILE A 52 3.31 8.61 8.62
CA ILE A 52 3.10 9.41 7.42
C ILE A 52 1.60 9.49 7.15
N SER A 53 1.06 10.69 6.99
CA SER A 53 -0.34 10.84 6.57
C SER A 53 -0.52 10.42 5.11
N TYR A 54 -1.66 9.79 4.81
CA TYR A 54 -2.08 9.55 3.43
C TYR A 54 -2.14 10.86 2.62
N PRO A 55 -1.93 10.80 1.29
CA PRO A 55 -2.12 11.97 0.44
C PRO A 55 -3.57 12.43 0.50
N LEU A 56 -3.78 13.73 0.75
CA LEU A 56 -5.09 14.33 1.05
C LEU A 56 -6.16 13.98 0.01
N GLU A 57 -5.76 13.89 -1.26
CA GLU A 57 -6.63 13.66 -2.41
C GLU A 57 -7.24 12.25 -2.41
N VAL A 58 -6.57 11.28 -1.77
CA VAL A 58 -6.96 9.86 -1.77
C VAL A 58 -7.10 9.27 -0.37
N THR A 59 -6.92 10.07 0.70
CA THR A 59 -7.03 9.62 2.10
C THR A 59 -8.32 8.84 2.35
N GLY A 60 -9.47 9.38 1.96
CA GLY A 60 -10.76 8.71 2.17
C GLY A 60 -10.87 7.36 1.43
N LEU A 61 -10.32 7.27 0.22
CA LEU A 61 -10.29 6.02 -0.55
C LEU A 61 -9.36 4.98 0.08
N LEU A 62 -8.15 5.40 0.49
CA LEU A 62 -7.18 4.50 1.13
C LEU A 62 -7.69 3.98 2.46
N GLU A 63 -8.32 4.84 3.26
CA GLU A 63 -8.99 4.46 4.50
C GLU A 63 -10.14 3.47 4.27
N PHE A 64 -10.97 3.70 3.24
CA PHE A 64 -12.01 2.76 2.85
C PHE A 64 -11.43 1.40 2.45
N ILE A 65 -10.39 1.37 1.61
CA ILE A 65 -9.74 0.13 1.19
C ILE A 65 -9.14 -0.62 2.38
N GLN A 66 -8.41 0.11 3.22
CA GLN A 66 -7.78 -0.41 4.42
C GLN A 66 -8.80 -1.09 5.35
N ARG A 67 -9.94 -0.43 5.61
CA ARG A 67 -10.97 -0.93 6.52
C ARG A 67 -11.80 -2.06 5.90
N CYS A 68 -12.30 -1.86 4.68
CA CYS A 68 -13.29 -2.76 4.08
C CYS A 68 -12.70 -3.99 3.39
N PHE A 69 -11.45 -3.92 2.90
CA PHE A 69 -10.85 -5.01 2.11
C PHE A 69 -9.61 -5.61 2.74
N VAL A 70 -8.84 -4.84 3.52
CA VAL A 70 -7.63 -5.35 4.19
C VAL A 70 -7.89 -5.72 5.66
N GLY A 71 -8.94 -5.15 6.26
CA GLY A 71 -9.30 -5.41 7.66
C GLY A 71 -8.35 -4.76 8.67
N ILE A 72 -7.65 -3.69 8.28
CA ILE A 72 -6.76 -2.93 9.17
C ILE A 72 -7.52 -1.73 9.74
N ASN A 73 -7.47 -1.56 11.07
CA ASN A 73 -8.17 -0.51 11.82
C ASN A 73 -9.70 -0.47 11.56
N PRO A 74 -10.43 -1.60 11.73
CA PRO A 74 -11.87 -1.64 11.52
C PRO A 74 -12.60 -0.73 12.52
N ASP A 75 -13.76 -0.20 12.13
CA ASP A 75 -14.58 0.68 12.98
C ASP A 75 -15.07 0.00 14.27
N ARG A 76 -15.04 -1.34 14.31
CA ARG A 76 -15.31 -2.18 15.48
C ARG A 76 -14.32 -3.35 15.49
N GLY A 77 -13.67 -3.55 16.63
CA GLY A 77 -12.83 -4.73 16.92
C GLY A 77 -13.65 -5.97 17.19
#